data_AF-A0A1S8AYR8-F1
#
_entry.id   AF-A0A1S8AYR8-F1
#
_cell.length_a   1.000
_cell.length_b   1.000
_cell.length_c   1.000
_cell.angle_alpha   90.00
_cell.angle_beta   90.00
_cell.angle_gamma   90.00
#
_symmetry.space_group_name_H-M   'P 1'
#
loop_
_entity.id
_entity.type
_entity.pdbx_description
1 polymer ?
#
loop_
_entity_poly.entity_id
_entity_poly.type
_entity_poly.pdbx_seq_one_letter_code
_entity_poly.pdbx_strand_id
1 'polypeptide(L)'
;MSSSPQTETYEVTLTRDEQWVAHHVLSNRFDEALDDDETPPEWVLESLEAIEADAETRLTGSQADRLYTALTAYVDRDDAPDGDVVHGSAALETLEGVREA
;
A
#
# COMPACT_ATOMS: atom_id res chain seq x y z
N MET A 1 -33.64 1.91 4.79
CA MET A 1 -32.24 2.01 5.25
C MET A 1 -31.44 1.03 4.43
N SER A 2 -30.78 1.50 3.37
CA SER A 2 -29.89 0.66 2.57
C SER A 2 -28.54 0.71 3.25
N SER A 3 -28.18 -0.33 4.00
CA SER A 3 -26.80 -0.49 4.45
C SER A 3 -25.97 -0.74 3.20
N SER A 4 -25.12 0.22 2.82
CA SER A 4 -24.08 -0.02 1.81
C SER A 4 -23.32 -1.28 2.21
N PRO A 5 -22.97 -2.18 1.27
CA PRO A 5 -22.08 -3.28 1.61
C PRO A 5 -20.81 -2.67 2.22
N GLN A 6 -20.53 -3.01 3.47
CA GLN A 6 -19.25 -2.67 4.08
C GLN A 6 -18.22 -3.51 3.34
N THR A 7 -17.36 -2.87 2.55
CA THR A 7 -16.23 -3.57 1.93
C THR A 7 -15.41 -4.18 3.05
N GLU A 8 -15.18 -5.49 2.97
CA GLU A 8 -14.40 -6.21 3.97
C GLU A 8 -12.98 -5.62 4.04
N THR A 9 -12.51 -5.39 5.26
CA THR A 9 -11.18 -4.85 5.55
C THR A 9 -10.43 -5.84 6.43
N TYR A 10 -9.14 -6.00 6.14
CA TYR A 10 -8.24 -6.91 6.81
C TYR A 10 -7.18 -6.07 7.53
N GLU A 11 -6.85 -6.51 8.75
CA GLU A 11 -5.74 -5.93 9.49
C GLU A 11 -4.42 -6.35 8.86
N VAL A 12 -3.54 -5.39 8.62
CA VAL A 12 -2.20 -5.60 8.06
C VAL A 12 -1.20 -5.12 9.08
N THR A 13 -0.51 -6.04 9.75
CA THR A 13 0.47 -5.70 10.78
C THR A 13 1.82 -5.36 10.14
N LEU A 14 2.03 -4.10 9.78
CA LEU A 14 3.30 -3.59 9.27
C LEU A 14 4.13 -2.94 10.37
N THR A 15 5.45 -3.19 10.36
CA THR A 15 6.40 -2.41 11.18
C THR A 15 6.49 -0.96 10.68
N ARG A 16 7.07 -0.05 11.48
CA ARG A 16 7.17 1.35 11.07
C ARG A 16 8.03 1.55 9.82
N ASP A 17 9.07 0.74 9.64
CA ASP A 17 9.92 0.80 8.45
C ASP A 17 9.18 0.26 7.21
N GLU A 18 8.40 -0.82 7.36
CA GLU A 18 7.52 -1.33 6.30
C GLU A 18 6.42 -0.33 5.92
N GLN A 19 5.78 0.32 6.90
CA GLN A 19 4.82 1.39 6.67
C GLN A 19 5.44 2.56 5.92
N TRP A 20 6.69 2.92 6.25
CA TRP A 20 7.39 4.00 5.59
C TRP A 20 7.66 3.68 4.11
N VAL A 21 8.09 2.45 3.79
CA VAL A 21 8.28 2.03 2.39
C VAL A 21 6.94 1.98 1.64
N ALA A 22 5.89 1.43 2.25
CA ALA A 22 4.55 1.40 1.64
C ALA A 22 4.01 2.81 1.38
N HIS A 23 4.16 3.72 2.34
CA HIS A 23 3.84 5.13 2.18
C HIS A 23 4.66 5.75 1.04
N HIS A 24 5.98 5.57 1.03
CA HIS A 24 6.86 6.12 -0.01
C HIS A 24 6.42 5.72 -1.43
N VAL A 25 6.12 4.43 -1.63
CA VAL A 25 5.62 3.92 -2.92
C VAL A 25 4.30 4.56 -3.32
N LEU A 26 3.36 4.71 -2.38
CA LEU A 26 2.07 5.34 -2.65
C LEU A 26 2.20 6.84 -2.92
N SER A 27 3.05 7.56 -2.17
CA SER A 27 3.32 8.98 -2.40
C SER A 27 3.94 9.22 -3.76
N ASN A 28 4.95 8.42 -4.16
CA ASN A 28 5.54 8.55 -5.49
C ASN A 28 4.49 8.32 -6.58
N ARG A 29 3.62 7.32 -6.43
CA ARG A 29 2.53 7.07 -7.39
C ARG A 29 1.52 8.22 -7.45
N PHE A 30 1.24 8.84 -6.31
CA PHE A 30 0.37 10.01 -6.24
C PHE A 30 1.01 11.20 -6.95
N ASP A 31 2.29 11.46 -6.69
CA ASP A 31 3.06 12.54 -7.31
C ASP A 31 3.23 12.32 -8.81
N GLU A 32 3.51 11.10 -9.27
CA GLU A 32 3.57 10.73 -10.70
C GLU A 32 2.27 11.08 -11.44
N ALA A 33 1.11 10.78 -10.84
CA ALA A 33 -0.18 11.13 -11.44
C ALA A 33 -0.36 12.66 -11.53
N LEU A 34 0.10 13.41 -10.53
CA LEU A 34 0.05 14.88 -10.58
C LEU A 34 1.00 15.47 -11.62
N ASP A 35 2.21 14.91 -11.73
CA ASP A 35 3.22 15.34 -12.71
C ASP A 35 2.76 15.08 -14.15
N ASP A 36 1.95 14.05 -14.38
CA ASP A 36 1.34 13.71 -15.67
C ASP A 36 0.02 14.48 -15.96
N ASP A 37 -0.34 15.48 -15.15
CA ASP A 37 -1.63 16.21 -15.22
C ASP A 37 -2.86 15.29 -15.09
N GLU A 38 -2.70 14.12 -14.46
CA GLU A 38 -3.76 13.14 -14.19
C GLU A 38 -4.36 13.31 -12.78
N THR A 39 -5.54 12.74 -12.57
CA THR A 39 -6.12 12.66 -11.23
C THR A 39 -5.57 11.41 -10.53
N PRO A 40 -4.97 11.53 -9.33
CA PRO A 40 -4.48 10.37 -8.61
C PRO A 40 -5.59 9.34 -8.36
N PRO A 41 -5.30 8.04 -8.52
CA PRO A 41 -6.32 7.01 -8.31
C PRO A 41 -6.84 7.03 -6.88
N GLU A 42 -8.16 6.95 -6.68
CA GLU A 42 -8.79 6.99 -5.35
C GLU A 42 -8.19 5.95 -4.38
N TRP A 43 -7.90 4.74 -4.87
CA TRP A 43 -7.30 3.69 -4.05
C TRP A 43 -5.95 4.08 -3.43
N VAL A 44 -5.18 4.97 -4.08
CA VAL A 44 -3.87 5.44 -3.58
C VAL A 44 -4.09 6.32 -2.36
N LEU A 45 -5.02 7.27 -2.45
CA LEU A 45 -5.39 8.16 -1.34
C LEU A 45 -5.94 7.36 -0.15
N GLU A 46 -6.89 6.46 -0.40
CA GLU A 46 -7.46 5.61 0.66
C GLU A 46 -6.40 4.71 1.32
N SER A 47 -5.41 4.23 0.56
CA SER A 47 -4.33 3.40 1.10
C SER A 47 -3.34 4.23 1.92
N LEU A 48 -3.04 5.47 1.51
CA LEU A 48 -2.24 6.41 2.29
C LEU A 48 -2.92 6.72 3.62
N GLU A 49 -4.20 7.07 3.61
CA GLU A 49 -4.99 7.30 4.83
C GLU A 49 -4.97 6.08 5.76
N ALA A 50 -5.04 4.87 5.22
CA ALA A 50 -5.00 3.63 6.01
C ALA A 50 -3.62 3.35 6.64
N ILE A 51 -2.53 3.70 5.94
CA ILE A 51 -1.16 3.51 6.44
C ILE A 51 -0.77 4.61 7.44
N GLU A 52 -1.26 5.83 7.25
CA GLU A 52 -0.98 6.97 8.12
C GLU A 52 -1.82 7.00 9.41
N ALA A 53 -2.84 6.15 9.51
CA ALA A 53 -3.67 6.06 10.71
C ALA A 53 -2.81 5.73 11.94
N ASP A 54 -3.03 6.43 13.06
CA ASP A 54 -2.39 6.15 14.36
C ASP A 54 -2.76 4.76 14.94
N ALA A 55 -3.66 4.03 14.29
CA ALA A 55 -4.14 2.70 14.67
C ALA A 55 -3.57 1.62 13.72
N GLU A 56 -4.10 0.40 13.82
CA GLU A 56 -3.70 -0.71 12.94
C GLU A 56 -4.03 -0.39 11.47
N THR A 57 -3.10 -0.63 10.55
CA THR A 57 -3.34 -0.49 9.11
C THR A 57 -4.44 -1.46 8.68
N ARG A 58 -5.49 -0.95 8.06
CA ARG A 58 -6.61 -1.76 7.56
C ARG A 58 -6.81 -1.53 6.08
N LEU A 59 -6.67 -2.58 5.30
CA LEU A 59 -6.82 -2.55 3.85
C LEU A 59 -7.96 -3.46 3.41
N THR A 60 -8.68 -3.05 2.39
CA THR A 60 -9.51 -4.00 1.62
C THR A 60 -8.61 -4.96 0.85
N GLY A 61 -9.12 -6.15 0.47
CA GLY A 61 -8.35 -7.08 -0.36
C GLY A 61 -7.86 -6.44 -1.68
N SER A 62 -8.69 -5.58 -2.28
CA SER A 62 -8.31 -4.86 -3.50
C SER A 62 -7.25 -3.77 -3.29
N GLN A 63 -7.16 -3.18 -2.09
CA GLN A 63 -6.08 -2.26 -1.74
C GLN A 63 -4.80 -3.04 -1.46
N ALA A 64 -4.87 -4.18 -0.75
CA ALA A 64 -3.74 -5.07 -0.51
C ALA A 64 -3.14 -5.61 -1.82
N ASP A 65 -3.96 -6.04 -2.77
CA ASP A 65 -3.52 -6.48 -4.11
C ASP A 65 -2.77 -5.39 -4.88
N ARG A 66 -3.31 -4.16 -4.88
CA ARG A 66 -2.71 -3.03 -5.60
C ARG A 66 -1.43 -2.57 -4.93
N LEU A 67 -1.41 -2.51 -3.60
CA LEU A 67 -0.22 -2.19 -2.83
C LEU A 67 0.87 -3.25 -3.02
N TYR A 68 0.52 -4.54 -3.01
CA TYR A 68 1.45 -5.63 -3.31
C TYR A 68 2.07 -5.46 -4.69
N THR A 69 1.25 -5.16 -5.70
CA THR A 69 1.73 -4.96 -7.07
C THR A 69 2.67 -3.76 -7.16
N ALA A 70 2.33 -2.65 -6.51
CA ALA A 70 3.15 -1.44 -6.51
C ALA A 70 4.48 -1.65 -5.75
N LEU A 71 4.45 -2.31 -4.59
CA LEU A 71 5.64 -2.65 -3.82
C LEU A 71 6.54 -3.61 -4.59
N THR A 72 5.99 -4.64 -5.24
CA THR A 72 6.76 -5.58 -6.08
C THR A 72 7.50 -4.82 -7.17
N ALA A 73 6.78 -3.96 -7.90
CA ALA A 73 7.38 -3.14 -8.95
C ALA A 73 8.47 -2.19 -8.43
N TYR A 74 8.36 -1.71 -7.19
CA TYR A 74 9.34 -0.85 -6.57
C TYR A 74 10.60 -1.60 -6.11
N VAL A 75 10.44 -2.73 -5.40
CA VAL A 75 11.59 -3.50 -4.88
C VAL A 75 12.39 -4.19 -5.98
N ASP A 76 11.76 -4.48 -7.12
CA ASP A 76 12.43 -5.06 -8.30
C ASP A 76 13.25 -4.03 -9.09
N ARG A 77 13.22 -2.74 -8.72
CA ARG A 77 14.01 -1.73 -9.39
C ARG A 77 15.48 -1.84 -9.01
N ASP A 78 16.35 -1.79 -10.01
CA ASP A 78 17.81 -1.79 -9.81
C ASP A 78 18.32 -0.60 -8.97
N ASP A 79 17.54 0.49 -8.89
CA ASP A 79 17.87 1.70 -8.14
C ASP A 79 17.17 1.82 -6.78
N ALA A 80 16.40 0.81 -6.35
CA ALA A 80 15.78 0.79 -5.04
C ALA A 80 16.85 0.73 -3.92
N PRO A 81 16.77 1.57 -2.88
CA PRO A 81 17.70 1.50 -1.76
C PRO A 81 17.64 0.14 -1.06
N ASP A 82 18.80 -0.43 -0.70
CA ASP A 82 18.89 -1.76 -0.05
C ASP A 82 17.97 -1.90 1.17
N GLY A 83 17.84 -0.84 1.98
CA GLY A 83 16.95 -0.82 3.13
C GLY A 83 15.48 -0.95 2.72
N ASP A 84 15.07 -0.23 1.69
CA ASP A 84 13.70 -0.25 1.20
C ASP A 84 13.38 -1.58 0.52
N VAL A 85 14.36 -2.24 -0.12
CA VAL A 85 14.22 -3.60 -0.65
C VAL A 85 13.97 -4.60 0.48
N VAL A 86 14.71 -4.52 1.59
CA VAL A 86 14.53 -5.41 2.75
C VAL A 86 13.16 -5.22 3.38
N HIS A 87 12.79 -3.98 3.71
CA HIS A 87 11.51 -3.69 4.37
C HIS A 87 10.32 -3.88 3.42
N GLY A 88 10.46 -3.51 2.15
CA GLY A 88 9.45 -3.74 1.12
C GLY A 88 9.20 -5.23 0.88
N SER A 89 10.25 -6.06 0.87
CA SER A 89 10.10 -7.52 0.75
C SER A 89 9.36 -8.12 1.94
N ALA A 90 9.67 -7.69 3.17
CA ALA A 90 8.93 -8.12 4.36
C ALA A 90 7.45 -7.68 4.32
N ALA A 91 7.17 -6.47 3.84
CA ALA A 91 5.81 -6.00 3.64
C ALA A 91 5.05 -6.86 2.59
N LEU A 92 5.72 -7.29 1.52
CA LEU A 92 5.13 -8.18 0.50
C LEU A 92 4.72 -9.54 1.09
N GLU A 93 5.54 -10.14 1.96
CA GLU A 93 5.19 -11.39 2.65
C GLU A 93 3.92 -11.21 3.51
N THR A 94 3.81 -10.10 4.23
CA THR A 94 2.61 -9.77 5.02
C THR A 94 1.37 -9.57 4.14
N LEU A 95 1.52 -8.86 3.02
CA LEU A 95 0.42 -8.61 2.09
C LEU A 95 -0.04 -9.87 1.36
N GLU A 96 0.88 -10.80 1.04
CA GLU A 96 0.52 -12.08 0.42
C GLU A 96 -0.47 -12.87 1.29
N GLY A 97 -0.25 -12.90 2.61
CA GLY A 97 -1.18 -13.56 3.56
C GLY A 97 -2.59 -12.93 3.59
N VAL A 98 -2.72 -11.64 3.28
CA VAL A 98 -4.01 -10.93 3.23
C VAL A 98 -4.71 -11.16 1.88
N ARG A 99 -3.95 -11.33 0.79
CA ARG A 99 -4.48 -11.56 -0.56
C ARG A 99 -5.05 -12.96 -0.75
N GLU A 100 -4.57 -13.93 0.04
CA GLU A 100 -5.03 -15.33 0.01
C GLU A 100 -6.22 -15.63 0.95
N ALA A 101 -6.64 -14.66 1.77
CA ALA A 101 -7.70 -14.79 2.78
C ALA A 101 -9.10 -14.58 2.21
#